data_AF-A0A0R0LWI5-F1
#
_entry.id   AF-A0A0R0LWI5-F1
#
_cell.length_a   1.000
_cell.length_b   1.000
_cell.length_c   1.000
_cell.angle_alpha   90.00
_cell.angle_beta   90.00
_cell.angle_gamma   90.00
#
_symmetry.space_group_name_H-M   'P 1'
#
loop_
_entity.id
_entity.type
_entity.pdbx_description
1 polymer ?
#
loop_
_entity_poly.entity_id
_entity_poly.type
_entity_poly.pdbx_seq_one_letter_code
_entity_poly.pdbx_strand_id
1 'polypeptide(L)'
;MNNLISRIKSFKNINLTPERKMQFAVAGFYCPAKSKSLDTPCHFCDVELGDWDEEDDPFNEHSKRAEKCPIYNLNTKISRKKTFNDTPIDDTLVSTMVNNGFFLYQLTDDSYDCFCYKCGFVIILTLENEILEQKLQLHHEKCEFNTVKLDDKLFCVELLKGKHNNMLQNIQLPEFELTELEREEFKFLLSLRKTTNPFLKVKDVLSEAIKTANKKIEHEMDKDVKEIRDMIVASD
;
A
#
# COMPACT_ATOMS: atom_id res chain seq x y z
N MET A 1 3.81 -14.88 -4.96
CA MET A 1 4.01 -13.98 -3.79
C MET A 1 3.46 -12.61 -4.17
N ASN A 2 2.13 -12.49 -4.28
CA ASN A 2 1.54 -11.54 -5.23
C ASN A 2 1.25 -10.16 -4.61
N ASN A 3 1.19 -10.07 -3.28
CA ASN A 3 0.88 -8.83 -2.56
C ASN A 3 2.02 -8.37 -1.63
N LEU A 4 2.03 -7.08 -1.28
CA LEU A 4 3.04 -6.46 -0.43
C LEU A 4 3.14 -7.12 0.96
N ILE A 5 2.00 -7.39 1.59
CA ILE A 5 1.96 -8.00 2.94
C ILE A 5 2.62 -9.38 2.94
N SER A 6 2.33 -10.21 1.93
CA SER A 6 2.96 -11.51 1.74
C SER A 6 4.47 -11.39 1.52
N ARG A 7 4.92 -10.40 0.73
CA ARG A 7 6.35 -10.12 0.55
C ARG A 7 7.03 -9.73 1.86
N ILE A 8 6.42 -8.88 2.69
CA ILE A 8 6.99 -8.51 4.00
C ILE A 8 7.08 -9.74 4.92
N LYS A 9 6.02 -10.55 4.99
CA LYS A 9 5.97 -11.77 5.83
C LYS A 9 7.03 -12.80 5.43
N SER A 10 7.43 -12.81 4.17
CA SER A 10 8.41 -13.78 3.66
C SER A 10 9.76 -13.69 4.39
N PHE A 11 10.10 -12.53 4.95
CA PHE A 11 11.34 -12.30 5.71
C PHE A 11 11.28 -12.73 7.18
N LYS A 12 10.22 -13.41 7.64
CA LYS A 12 10.02 -13.76 9.06
C LYS A 12 11.18 -14.53 9.70
N ASN A 13 11.91 -15.31 8.91
CA ASN A 13 13.03 -16.14 9.38
C ASN A 13 14.40 -15.45 9.25
N ILE A 14 14.44 -14.24 8.68
CA ILE A 14 15.66 -13.46 8.55
C ILE A 14 15.71 -12.40 9.66
N ASN A 15 16.87 -12.26 10.29
CA ASN A 15 17.11 -11.24 11.31
C ASN A 15 17.28 -9.85 10.67
N LEU A 16 16.16 -9.23 10.30
CA LEU A 16 16.08 -7.86 9.79
C LEU A 16 15.09 -7.05 10.62
N THR A 17 15.35 -5.75 10.74
CA THR A 17 14.40 -4.80 11.35
C THR A 17 13.09 -4.76 10.54
N PRO A 18 11.94 -4.42 11.14
CA PRO A 18 10.68 -4.26 10.42
C PRO A 18 10.79 -3.28 9.24
N GLU A 19 11.48 -2.16 9.43
CA GLU A 19 11.73 -1.17 8.39
C GLU A 19 12.52 -1.75 7.22
N ARG A 20 13.57 -2.55 7.50
CA ARG A 20 14.38 -3.16 6.46
C ARG A 20 13.61 -4.20 5.65
N LYS A 21 12.79 -5.04 6.31
CA LYS A 21 11.87 -5.99 5.63
C LYS A 21 10.91 -5.27 4.69
N MET A 22 10.43 -4.12 5.12
CA MET A 22 9.54 -3.27 4.34
C MET A 22 10.24 -2.66 3.12
N GLN A 23 11.46 -2.14 3.27
CA GLN A 23 12.27 -1.63 2.15
C GLN A 23 12.43 -2.68 1.04
N PHE A 24 12.80 -3.92 1.40
CA PHE A 24 12.87 -5.04 0.44
C PHE A 24 11.52 -5.30 -0.23
N ALA A 25 10.47 -5.48 0.56
CA ALA A 25 9.15 -5.83 0.04
C ALA A 25 8.54 -4.74 -0.86
N VAL A 26 8.76 -3.47 -0.54
CA VAL A 26 8.36 -2.32 -1.36
C VAL A 26 9.13 -2.30 -2.67
N ALA A 27 10.44 -2.60 -2.65
CA ALA A 27 11.23 -2.76 -3.88
C ALA A 27 10.84 -3.99 -4.72
N GLY A 28 9.85 -4.78 -4.29
CA GLY A 28 9.33 -5.94 -5.01
C GLY A 28 9.96 -7.26 -4.61
N PHE A 29 10.87 -7.27 -3.63
CA PHE A 29 11.58 -8.45 -3.18
C PHE A 29 10.81 -9.27 -2.15
N TYR A 30 11.11 -10.56 -2.10
CA TYR A 30 10.67 -11.46 -1.05
C TYR A 30 11.79 -12.47 -0.72
N CYS A 31 11.72 -13.11 0.44
CA CYS A 31 12.62 -14.18 0.84
C CYS A 31 11.92 -15.55 0.70
N PRO A 32 12.47 -16.50 -0.07
CA PRO A 32 11.90 -17.84 -0.19
C PRO A 32 11.86 -18.55 1.17
N ALA A 33 10.76 -19.25 1.47
CA ALA A 33 10.51 -19.81 2.81
C ALA A 33 11.58 -20.80 3.34
N LYS A 34 12.40 -21.38 2.46
CA LYS A 34 13.47 -22.33 2.80
C LYS A 34 14.86 -21.70 2.83
N SER A 35 14.98 -20.40 2.54
CA SER A 35 16.28 -19.74 2.50
C SER A 35 16.80 -19.50 3.92
N LYS A 36 18.09 -19.79 4.12
CA LYS A 36 18.85 -19.39 5.32
C LYS A 36 19.72 -18.16 5.06
N SER A 37 19.92 -17.82 3.80
CA SER A 37 20.60 -16.63 3.28
C SER A 37 19.58 -15.58 2.86
N LEU A 38 20.00 -14.31 2.83
CA LEU A 38 19.16 -13.21 2.35
C LEU A 38 19.18 -13.14 0.82
N ASP A 39 18.74 -14.21 0.16
CA ASP A 39 18.52 -14.22 -1.27
C ASP A 39 17.11 -13.69 -1.55
N THR A 40 17.04 -12.67 -2.40
CA THR A 40 15.84 -11.84 -2.59
C THR A 40 15.44 -11.77 -4.06
N PRO A 41 14.64 -12.73 -4.55
CA PRO A 41 13.99 -12.64 -5.85
C PRO A 41 12.92 -11.54 -5.90
N CYS A 42 12.81 -10.88 -7.05
CA CYS A 42 11.79 -9.88 -7.33
C CYS A 42 10.54 -10.53 -7.91
N HIS A 43 9.37 -10.20 -7.35
CA HIS A 43 8.08 -10.69 -7.87
C HIS A 43 7.74 -10.17 -9.28
N PHE A 44 8.23 -9.00 -9.68
CA PHE A 44 7.81 -8.35 -10.93
C PHE A 44 8.71 -8.64 -12.14
N CYS A 45 9.93 -9.12 -11.91
CA CYS A 45 10.92 -9.33 -12.98
C CYS A 45 11.85 -10.52 -12.77
N ASP A 46 11.67 -11.28 -11.69
CA ASP A 46 12.42 -12.50 -11.38
C ASP A 46 13.94 -12.33 -11.17
N VAL A 47 14.47 -11.09 -11.14
CA VAL A 47 15.86 -10.86 -10.73
C VAL A 47 16.04 -11.28 -9.28
N GLU A 48 17.12 -12.02 -8.99
CA GLU A 48 17.47 -12.46 -7.64
C GLU A 48 18.79 -11.82 -7.22
N LEU A 49 18.75 -11.14 -6.07
CA LEU A 49 19.91 -10.47 -5.48
C LEU A 49 20.20 -11.06 -4.09
N GLY A 50 21.47 -11.31 -3.80
CA GLY A 50 21.98 -11.80 -2.51
C GLY A 50 23.15 -10.94 -2.01
N ASP A 51 23.83 -11.42 -0.97
CA ASP A 51 25.03 -10.79 -0.38
C ASP A 51 24.85 -9.30 -0.03
N TRP A 52 23.71 -8.97 0.57
CA TRP A 52 23.34 -7.60 0.95
C TRP A 52 24.17 -7.06 2.11
N ASP A 53 24.69 -5.84 1.95
CA ASP A 53 25.25 -5.05 3.03
C ASP A 53 24.15 -4.26 3.77
N GLU A 54 24.43 -3.84 5.01
CA GLU A 54 23.48 -3.04 5.81
C GLU A 54 23.15 -1.69 5.16
N GLU A 55 24.13 -1.09 4.48
CA GLU A 55 24.03 0.21 3.81
C GLU A 55 23.40 0.17 2.41
N ASP A 56 23.20 -1.03 1.84
CA ASP A 56 22.60 -1.16 0.52
C ASP A 56 21.17 -0.65 0.54
N ASP A 57 20.74 0.10 -0.48
CA ASP A 57 19.32 0.45 -0.63
C ASP A 57 18.67 -0.53 -1.61
N PRO A 58 17.66 -1.33 -1.19
CA PRO A 58 17.07 -2.35 -2.05
C PRO A 58 16.49 -1.80 -3.35
N PHE A 59 15.94 -0.59 -3.30
CA PHE A 59 15.42 0.07 -4.50
C PHE A 59 16.55 0.42 -5.48
N ASN A 60 17.62 1.07 -5.01
CA ASN A 60 18.75 1.47 -5.84
C ASN A 60 19.41 0.24 -6.45
N GLU A 61 19.69 -0.79 -5.65
CA GLU A 61 20.36 -2.00 -6.10
C GLU A 61 19.53 -2.79 -7.12
N HIS A 62 18.20 -2.84 -6.95
CA HIS A 62 17.28 -3.42 -7.91
C HIS A 62 17.20 -2.59 -9.20
N SER A 63 17.07 -1.26 -9.11
CA SER A 63 16.98 -0.40 -10.28
C SER A 63 18.24 -0.50 -11.17
N LYS A 64 19.42 -0.63 -10.57
CA LYS A 64 20.70 -0.82 -11.28
C LYS A 64 20.82 -2.20 -11.93
N ARG A 65 20.42 -3.27 -11.24
CA ARG A 65 20.61 -4.65 -11.71
C ARG A 65 19.49 -5.16 -12.61
N ALA A 66 18.29 -4.56 -12.56
CA ALA A 66 17.16 -4.90 -13.39
C ALA A 66 16.40 -3.66 -13.87
N GLU A 67 17.09 -2.83 -14.67
CA GLU A 67 16.54 -1.57 -15.23
C GLU A 67 15.21 -1.77 -15.98
N LYS A 68 14.95 -2.96 -16.52
CA LYS A 68 13.73 -3.31 -17.28
C LYS A 68 12.57 -3.81 -16.41
N CYS A 69 12.73 -3.82 -15.08
CA CYS A 69 11.67 -4.23 -14.17
C CYS A 69 10.40 -3.35 -14.38
N PRO A 70 9.19 -3.95 -14.46
CA PRO A 70 7.98 -3.20 -14.78
C PRO A 70 7.70 -2.01 -13.86
N ILE A 71 7.99 -2.14 -12.55
CA ILE A 71 7.73 -1.11 -11.55
C ILE A 71 8.60 0.14 -11.69
N TYR A 72 9.70 0.06 -12.45
CA TYR A 72 10.57 1.21 -12.78
C TYR A 72 10.23 1.86 -14.11
N ASN A 73 9.41 1.21 -14.93
CA ASN A 73 9.09 1.62 -16.31
C ASN A 73 7.59 1.92 -16.50
N LEU A 74 6.91 2.32 -15.42
CA LEU A 74 5.45 2.51 -15.37
C LEU A 74 4.95 3.68 -16.24
N ASN A 75 5.84 4.51 -16.77
CA ASN A 75 5.52 5.47 -17.84
C ASN A 75 5.01 4.76 -19.11
N THR A 76 5.46 3.53 -19.37
CA THR A 76 5.02 2.74 -20.53
C THR A 76 3.76 1.92 -20.25
N LYS A 77 2.84 1.85 -21.22
CA LYS A 77 1.65 0.98 -21.13
C LYS A 77 2.02 -0.49 -20.95
N ILE A 78 3.08 -0.95 -21.63
CA ILE A 78 3.56 -2.33 -21.57
C ILE A 78 3.92 -2.72 -20.14
N SER A 79 4.71 -1.88 -19.45
CA SER A 79 5.12 -2.19 -18.08
C SER A 79 3.95 -2.14 -17.10
N ARG A 80 3.03 -1.18 -17.26
CA ARG A 80 1.79 -1.17 -16.46
C ARG A 80 0.94 -2.42 -16.70
N LYS A 81 0.84 -2.92 -17.94
CA LYS A 81 0.12 -4.16 -18.23
C LYS A 81 0.77 -5.36 -17.54
N LYS A 82 2.11 -5.45 -17.54
CA LYS A 82 2.84 -6.54 -16.88
C LYS A 82 2.56 -6.67 -15.38
N THR A 83 2.18 -5.59 -14.68
CA THR A 83 1.86 -5.68 -13.25
C THR A 83 0.56 -6.44 -12.98
N PHE A 84 -0.28 -6.64 -13.99
CA PHE A 84 -1.53 -7.42 -13.90
C PHE A 84 -1.35 -8.89 -14.30
N ASN A 85 -0.13 -9.32 -14.63
CA ASN A 85 0.15 -10.72 -14.90
C ASN A 85 -0.25 -11.58 -13.69
N ASP A 86 -0.73 -12.80 -13.97
CA ASP A 86 -1.14 -13.77 -12.95
C ASP A 86 -2.30 -13.30 -12.05
N THR A 87 -3.11 -12.35 -12.54
CA THR A 87 -4.36 -11.93 -11.89
C THR A 87 -5.57 -12.48 -12.63
N PRO A 88 -6.71 -12.72 -11.94
CA PRO A 88 -7.96 -13.13 -12.57
C PRO A 88 -8.72 -11.96 -13.21
N ILE A 89 -8.11 -10.77 -13.31
CA ILE A 89 -8.77 -9.58 -13.85
C ILE A 89 -8.85 -9.70 -15.38
N ASP A 90 -10.05 -9.47 -15.90
CA ASP A 90 -10.31 -9.48 -17.34
C ASP A 90 -9.40 -8.51 -18.12
N ASP A 91 -8.95 -8.94 -19.29
CA ASP A 91 -8.00 -8.22 -20.16
C ASP A 91 -8.55 -6.87 -20.66
N THR A 92 -9.88 -6.75 -20.83
CA THR A 92 -10.56 -5.51 -21.22
C THR A 92 -10.49 -4.49 -20.08
N LEU A 93 -10.76 -4.95 -18.85
CA LEU A 93 -10.62 -4.12 -17.66
C LEU A 93 -9.14 -3.71 -17.44
N VAL A 94 -8.19 -4.64 -17.56
CA VAL A 94 -6.75 -4.33 -17.52
C VAL A 94 -6.38 -3.27 -18.55
N SER A 95 -6.84 -3.42 -19.80
CA SER A 95 -6.57 -2.46 -20.87
C SER A 95 -7.16 -1.08 -20.56
N THR A 96 -8.36 -1.04 -19.98
CA THR A 96 -8.99 0.20 -19.51
C THR A 96 -8.13 0.87 -18.46
N MET A 97 -7.71 0.15 -17.42
CA MET A 97 -6.86 0.69 -16.35
C MET A 97 -5.53 1.21 -16.90
N VAL A 98 -4.83 0.41 -17.71
CA VAL A 98 -3.54 0.76 -18.30
C VAL A 98 -3.64 2.01 -19.18
N ASN A 99 -4.70 2.13 -19.98
CA ASN A 99 -4.93 3.28 -20.84
C ASN A 99 -5.18 4.57 -20.04
N ASN A 100 -5.81 4.44 -18.87
CA ASN A 100 -6.05 5.55 -17.93
C ASN A 100 -4.85 5.84 -17.00
N GLY A 101 -3.71 5.18 -17.20
CA GLY A 101 -2.49 5.43 -16.44
C GLY A 101 -2.40 4.68 -15.12
N PHE A 102 -3.16 3.59 -14.96
CA PHE A 102 -3.10 2.75 -13.76
C PHE A 102 -2.20 1.54 -13.95
N PHE A 103 -1.53 1.14 -12.87
CA PHE A 103 -0.83 -0.12 -12.72
C PHE A 103 -1.30 -0.81 -11.44
N LEU A 104 -1.20 -2.13 -11.38
CA LEU A 104 -1.52 -2.90 -10.20
C LEU A 104 -0.32 -2.93 -9.25
N TYR A 105 -0.57 -2.64 -7.98
CA TYR A 105 0.38 -2.87 -6.91
C TYR A 105 -0.37 -3.38 -5.69
N GLN A 106 -0.62 -4.68 -5.69
CA GLN A 106 -1.47 -5.32 -4.71
C GLN A 106 -0.89 -5.22 -3.30
N LEU A 107 -1.66 -4.65 -2.36
CA LEU A 107 -1.25 -4.52 -0.97
C LEU A 107 -1.62 -5.78 -0.17
N THR A 108 -2.85 -6.27 -0.32
CA THR A 108 -3.38 -7.47 0.39
C THR A 108 -3.95 -8.49 -0.58
N ASP A 109 -4.16 -9.73 -0.14
CA ASP A 109 -4.71 -10.80 -1.00
C ASP A 109 -6.13 -10.51 -1.50
N ASP A 110 -6.94 -9.79 -0.72
CA ASP A 110 -8.37 -9.57 -0.99
C ASP A 110 -8.66 -8.30 -1.83
N SER A 111 -7.64 -7.65 -2.38
CA SER A 111 -7.82 -6.42 -3.13
C SER A 111 -6.90 -6.30 -4.33
N TYR A 112 -7.35 -5.60 -5.36
CA TYR A 112 -6.54 -5.25 -6.53
C TYR A 112 -6.31 -3.74 -6.55
N ASP A 113 -5.35 -3.29 -5.75
CA ASP A 113 -5.02 -1.87 -5.59
C ASP A 113 -4.31 -1.33 -6.84
N CYS A 114 -5.04 -0.59 -7.66
CA CYS A 114 -4.50 0.04 -8.85
C CYS A 114 -4.13 1.49 -8.57
N PHE A 115 -2.89 1.87 -8.86
CA PHE A 115 -2.38 3.22 -8.64
C PHE A 115 -2.13 3.93 -9.96
N CYS A 116 -2.47 5.21 -10.04
CA CYS A 116 -2.01 6.06 -11.13
C CYS A 116 -0.50 6.27 -10.98
N TYR A 117 0.29 5.91 -12.00
CA TYR A 117 1.75 6.02 -11.94
C TYR A 117 2.26 7.47 -11.81
N LYS A 118 1.42 8.44 -12.20
CA LYS A 118 1.72 9.88 -12.12
C LYS A 118 1.38 10.46 -10.75
N CYS A 119 0.10 10.46 -10.39
CA CYS A 119 -0.41 11.21 -9.24
C CYS A 119 -0.68 10.35 -8.00
N GLY A 120 -0.58 9.02 -8.11
CA GLY A 120 -0.85 8.10 -7.01
C GLY A 120 -2.32 7.93 -6.65
N PHE A 121 -3.26 8.45 -7.48
CA PHE A 121 -4.68 8.18 -7.29
C PHE A 121 -4.95 6.66 -7.28
N VAL A 122 -5.80 6.20 -6.38
CA VAL A 122 -6.00 4.77 -6.14
C VAL A 122 -7.40 4.37 -6.56
N ILE A 123 -7.48 3.29 -7.33
CA ILE A 123 -8.71 2.57 -7.64
C ILE A 123 -8.52 1.14 -7.17
N ILE A 124 -9.33 0.71 -6.21
CA ILE A 124 -9.39 -0.70 -5.81
C ILE A 124 -10.42 -1.37 -6.69
N LEU A 125 -10.00 -2.37 -7.47
CA LEU A 125 -10.91 -3.19 -8.24
C LEU A 125 -11.49 -4.28 -7.35
N THR A 126 -12.80 -4.42 -7.41
CA THR A 126 -13.58 -5.50 -6.77
C THR A 126 -14.27 -6.33 -7.84
N LEU A 127 -14.90 -7.44 -7.47
CA LEU A 127 -15.66 -8.27 -8.44
C LEU A 127 -16.81 -7.48 -9.10
N GLU A 128 -17.39 -6.51 -8.38
CA GLU A 128 -18.41 -5.59 -8.86
C GLU A 128 -17.76 -4.20 -9.04
N ASN A 129 -17.53 -3.79 -10.30
CA ASN A 129 -16.89 -2.52 -10.65
C ASN A 129 -17.89 -1.50 -11.20
N GLU A 130 -19.14 -1.50 -10.71
CA GLU A 130 -20.27 -0.71 -11.25
C GLU A 130 -20.01 0.81 -11.32
N ILE A 131 -19.10 1.34 -10.50
CA ILE A 131 -18.75 2.77 -10.44
C ILE A 131 -17.37 3.11 -11.01
N LEU A 132 -16.76 2.21 -11.79
CA LEU A 132 -15.41 2.42 -12.31
C LEU A 132 -15.29 3.66 -13.21
N GLU A 133 -16.24 3.88 -14.11
CA GLU A 133 -16.22 5.04 -15.02
C GLU A 133 -16.25 6.36 -14.24
N GLN A 134 -17.06 6.42 -13.19
CA GLN A 134 -17.11 7.59 -12.30
C GLN A 134 -15.75 7.80 -11.62
N LYS A 135 -15.15 6.75 -11.03
CA LYS A 135 -13.82 6.84 -10.41
C LYS A 135 -12.74 7.33 -11.40
N LEU A 136 -12.78 6.86 -12.65
CA LEU A 136 -11.88 7.30 -13.71
C LEU A 136 -12.10 8.77 -14.10
N GLN A 137 -13.35 9.21 -14.19
CA GLN A 137 -13.69 10.61 -14.44
C GLN A 137 -13.14 11.53 -13.33
N LEU A 138 -13.32 11.15 -12.06
CA LEU A 138 -12.77 11.90 -10.92
C LEU A 138 -11.24 11.96 -10.94
N HIS A 139 -10.61 10.85 -11.34
CA HIS A 139 -9.18 10.81 -11.55
C HIS A 139 -8.76 11.81 -12.64
N HIS A 140 -9.43 11.84 -13.80
CA HIS A 140 -9.06 12.75 -14.90
C HIS A 140 -9.13 14.23 -14.52
N GLU A 141 -10.12 14.63 -13.72
CA GLU A 141 -10.26 16.02 -13.26
C GLU A 141 -9.12 16.46 -12.33
N LYS A 142 -8.50 15.51 -11.62
CA LYS A 142 -7.51 15.76 -10.56
C LYS A 142 -6.09 15.38 -10.93
N CYS A 143 -5.93 14.52 -11.91
CA CYS A 143 -4.63 14.10 -12.39
C CYS A 143 -4.06 15.24 -13.25
N GLU A 144 -2.92 15.79 -12.84
CA GLU A 144 -2.18 16.80 -13.59
C GLU A 144 -1.69 16.20 -14.93
N PHE A 145 -2.56 16.19 -15.94
CA PHE A 145 -2.37 15.41 -17.17
C PHE A 145 -1.35 16.04 -18.13
N ASN A 146 -1.06 17.35 -18.02
CA ASN A 146 -0.45 18.12 -19.11
C ASN A 146 0.80 18.97 -18.79
N THR A 147 1.30 19.02 -17.55
CA THR A 147 2.33 20.03 -17.20
C THR A 147 3.60 19.51 -16.55
N VAL A 148 3.65 18.26 -16.09
CA VAL A 148 4.84 17.76 -15.41
C VAL A 148 5.79 17.15 -16.44
N LYS A 149 6.85 17.89 -16.76
CA LYS A 149 8.04 17.34 -17.41
C LYS A 149 8.46 16.08 -16.67
N LEU A 150 8.93 15.07 -17.40
CA LEU A 150 9.39 13.78 -16.90
C LEU A 150 10.58 13.85 -15.92
N ASP A 151 10.97 15.06 -15.49
CA ASP A 151 12.02 15.32 -14.54
C ASP A 151 11.44 15.28 -13.11
N ASP A 152 11.58 14.07 -12.53
CA ASP A 152 11.90 13.77 -11.12
C ASP A 152 10.84 13.38 -10.08
N LYS A 153 9.53 13.38 -10.35
CA LYS A 153 8.56 12.98 -9.29
C LYS A 153 7.40 12.10 -9.77
N LEU A 154 7.72 10.91 -10.28
CA LEU A 154 6.71 9.87 -10.43
C LEU A 154 6.33 9.32 -9.05
N PHE A 155 5.03 9.27 -8.73
CA PHE A 155 4.54 8.71 -7.47
C PHE A 155 5.12 7.32 -7.17
N CYS A 156 5.19 6.45 -8.19
CA CYS A 156 5.77 5.11 -8.02
C CYS A 156 7.24 5.16 -7.63
N VAL A 157 8.04 6.08 -8.18
CA VAL A 157 9.45 6.25 -7.80
C VAL A 157 9.55 6.77 -6.37
N GLU A 158 8.69 7.70 -5.96
CA GLU A 158 8.66 8.20 -4.58
C GLU A 158 8.22 7.12 -3.57
N LEU A 159 7.24 6.29 -3.96
CA LEU A 159 6.79 5.13 -3.20
C LEU A 159 7.94 4.13 -3.01
N LEU A 160 8.64 3.80 -4.09
CA LEU A 160 9.72 2.81 -4.08
C LEU A 160 10.99 3.32 -3.38
N LYS A 161 11.27 4.62 -3.45
CA LYS A 161 12.33 5.29 -2.64
C LYS A 161 11.97 5.44 -1.16
N GLY A 162 10.82 4.92 -0.74
CA GLY A 162 10.41 4.94 0.65
C GLY A 162 9.92 6.29 1.18
N LYS A 163 9.72 7.31 0.32
CA LYS A 163 9.16 8.61 0.71
C LYS A 163 7.76 8.48 1.35
N HIS A 164 7.07 7.39 1.05
CA HIS A 164 5.76 7.05 1.58
C HIS A 164 5.80 5.90 2.59
N ASN A 165 6.98 5.48 3.08
CA ASN A 165 7.08 4.39 4.06
C ASN A 165 6.30 4.71 5.33
N ASN A 166 6.32 5.94 5.84
CA ASN A 166 5.49 6.32 6.99
C ASN A 166 3.97 6.13 6.75
N MET A 167 3.52 6.21 5.50
CA MET A 167 2.11 5.94 5.13
C MET A 167 1.80 4.44 5.10
N LEU A 168 2.82 3.63 4.82
CA LEU A 168 2.74 2.17 4.75
C LEU A 168 3.10 1.50 6.10
N GLN A 169 3.79 2.20 7.01
CA GLN A 169 4.14 1.74 8.37
C GLN A 169 2.90 1.57 9.25
N ASN A 170 1.81 2.29 8.92
CA ASN A 170 0.50 2.15 9.57
C ASN A 170 -0.36 1.00 8.99
N ILE A 171 0.19 0.21 8.05
CA ILE A 171 -0.45 -1.01 7.53
C ILE A 171 0.11 -2.19 8.33
N GLN A 172 -0.64 -2.66 9.34
CA GLN A 172 -0.19 -3.78 10.17
C GLN A 172 -0.42 -5.15 9.50
N LEU A 173 0.60 -6.00 9.65
CA LEU A 173 0.80 -7.33 9.05
C LEU A 173 0.17 -8.44 9.96
N PRO A 174 -0.44 -9.52 9.41
CA PRO A 174 -0.95 -10.65 10.22
C PRO A 174 0.19 -11.54 10.77
N GLU A 175 0.10 -12.23 11.92
CA GLU A 175 -1.03 -12.55 12.79
C GLU A 175 -0.57 -12.90 14.24
N PHE A 176 0.68 -12.62 14.59
CA PHE A 176 1.23 -12.97 15.91
C PHE A 176 1.29 -11.82 16.93
N GLU A 177 0.86 -10.60 16.57
CA GLU A 177 1.04 -9.42 17.43
C GLU A 177 -0.09 -8.38 17.34
N LEU A 178 -1.36 -8.76 17.15
CA LEU A 178 -2.49 -7.80 17.20
C LEU A 178 -3.53 -8.22 18.22
N THR A 179 -3.93 -7.29 19.09
CA THR A 179 -5.01 -7.45 20.07
C THR A 179 -6.39 -7.44 19.40
N GLU A 180 -7.41 -7.93 20.10
CA GLU A 180 -8.78 -8.02 19.59
C GLU A 180 -9.38 -6.63 19.25
N LEU A 181 -9.00 -5.60 20.02
CA LEU A 181 -9.42 -4.21 19.81
C LEU A 181 -8.83 -3.63 18.52
N GLU A 182 -7.54 -3.88 18.25
CA GLU A 182 -6.82 -3.42 17.05
C GLU A 182 -7.35 -4.11 15.77
N ARG A 183 -7.84 -5.35 15.88
CA ARG A 183 -8.50 -6.09 14.79
C ARG A 183 -9.85 -5.46 14.41
N GLU A 184 -10.63 -5.04 15.40
CA GLU A 184 -11.91 -4.36 15.18
C GLU A 184 -11.71 -2.92 14.67
N GLU A 185 -10.67 -2.21 15.12
CA GLU A 185 -10.27 -0.91 14.58
C GLU A 185 -9.79 -1.00 13.12
N PHE A 186 -9.05 -2.07 12.75
CA PHE A 186 -8.63 -2.28 11.38
C PHE A 186 -9.80 -2.65 10.44
N LYS A 187 -10.74 -3.48 10.90
CA LYS A 187 -12.02 -3.70 10.22
C LYS A 187 -12.83 -2.41 10.09
N PHE A 188 -12.78 -1.54 11.11
CA PHE A 188 -13.43 -0.23 11.08
C PHE A 188 -12.76 0.71 10.05
N LEU A 189 -11.43 0.77 9.95
CA LEU A 189 -10.71 1.53 8.92
C LEU A 189 -10.99 1.01 7.50
N LEU A 190 -11.08 -0.32 7.33
CA LEU A 190 -11.56 -0.92 6.08
C LEU A 190 -13.04 -0.60 5.82
N SER A 191 -13.86 -0.46 6.86
CA SER A 191 -15.25 0.00 6.74
C SER A 191 -15.35 1.49 6.39
N LEU A 192 -14.34 2.31 6.77
CA LEU A 192 -14.23 3.70 6.30
C LEU A 192 -13.95 3.77 4.79
N ARG A 193 -13.47 2.70 4.14
CA ARG A 193 -13.45 2.61 2.66
C ARG A 193 -14.87 2.62 2.06
N LYS A 194 -15.91 2.32 2.84
CA LYS A 194 -17.32 2.49 2.43
C LYS A 194 -17.83 3.92 2.65
N THR A 195 -17.03 4.83 3.19
CA THR A 195 -17.46 6.23 3.37
C THR A 195 -17.52 6.96 2.03
N THR A 196 -18.55 7.78 1.90
CA THR A 196 -19.18 8.25 0.66
C THR A 196 -18.41 9.31 -0.13
N ASN A 197 -17.13 9.58 0.19
CA ASN A 197 -16.36 10.63 -0.46
C ASN A 197 -15.23 10.06 -1.35
N PRO A 198 -15.47 9.86 -2.66
CA PRO A 198 -14.50 9.29 -3.60
C PRO A 198 -13.35 10.26 -3.98
N PHE A 199 -13.25 11.42 -3.32
CA PHE A 199 -12.38 12.53 -3.71
C PHE A 199 -11.17 12.76 -2.79
N LEU A 200 -10.99 11.96 -1.74
CA LEU A 200 -9.93 12.14 -0.76
C LEU A 200 -8.57 11.67 -1.32
N LYS A 201 -7.52 12.51 -1.25
CA LYS A 201 -6.14 12.03 -1.47
C LYS A 201 -5.77 11.11 -0.30
N VAL A 202 -4.76 10.25 -0.46
CA VAL A 202 -4.37 9.31 0.61
C VAL A 202 -4.13 10.01 1.95
N LYS A 203 -3.49 11.19 1.94
CA LYS A 203 -3.31 12.04 3.13
C LYS A 203 -4.63 12.51 3.78
N ASP A 204 -5.67 12.72 2.98
CA ASP A 204 -6.97 13.25 3.42
C ASP A 204 -7.84 12.11 4.00
N VAL A 205 -7.76 10.90 3.40
CA VAL A 205 -8.37 9.68 3.96
C VAL A 205 -7.80 9.40 5.36
N LEU A 206 -6.49 9.50 5.51
CA LEU A 206 -5.80 9.27 6.78
C LEU A 206 -6.14 10.35 7.82
N SER A 207 -6.20 11.62 7.40
CA SER A 207 -6.53 12.74 8.30
C SER A 207 -7.96 12.63 8.86
N GLU A 208 -8.92 12.19 8.05
CA GLU A 208 -10.32 12.06 8.48
C GLU A 208 -10.53 10.86 9.41
N ALA A 209 -9.80 9.76 9.16
CA ALA A 209 -9.75 8.61 10.06
C ALA A 209 -9.18 8.99 11.44
N ILE A 210 -8.09 9.76 11.47
CA ILE A 210 -7.47 10.25 12.71
C ILE A 210 -8.45 11.15 13.49
N LYS A 211 -9.14 12.09 12.81
CA LYS A 211 -10.14 12.94 13.47
C LYS A 211 -11.29 12.15 14.09
N THR A 212 -11.74 11.10 13.40
CA THR A 212 -12.84 10.26 13.87
C THR A 212 -12.41 9.40 15.06
N ALA A 213 -11.18 8.87 15.04
CA ALA A 213 -10.59 8.13 16.16
C ALA A 213 -10.42 9.03 17.40
N ASN A 214 -9.91 10.25 17.21
CA ASN A 214 -9.77 11.23 18.30
C ASN A 214 -11.10 11.55 18.97
N LYS A 215 -12.19 11.73 18.21
CA LYS A 215 -13.53 11.96 18.78
C LYS A 215 -14.05 10.79 19.61
N LYS A 216 -13.73 9.55 19.23
CA LYS A 216 -14.10 8.36 20.01
C LYS A 216 -13.29 8.29 21.30
N ILE A 217 -11.99 8.57 21.23
CA ILE A 217 -11.12 8.62 22.41
C ILE A 217 -11.61 9.71 23.38
N GLU A 218 -11.91 10.91 22.88
CA GLU A 218 -12.51 11.99 23.70
C GLU A 218 -13.82 11.54 24.36
N HIS A 219 -14.68 10.82 23.64
CA HIS A 219 -15.94 10.32 24.18
C HIS A 219 -15.77 9.27 25.28
N GLU A 220 -14.85 8.31 25.11
CA GLU A 220 -14.55 7.30 26.13
C GLU A 220 -13.85 7.93 27.34
N MET A 221 -12.97 8.91 27.13
CA MET A 221 -12.36 9.68 28.23
C MET A 221 -13.41 10.44 29.04
N ASP A 222 -14.40 11.06 28.38
CA ASP A 222 -15.52 11.73 29.07
C ASP A 222 -16.37 10.76 29.88
N LYS A 223 -16.52 9.53 29.39
CA LYS A 223 -17.25 8.45 30.07
C LYS A 223 -16.48 7.94 31.29
N ASP A 224 -15.17 7.70 31.17
CA ASP A 224 -14.32 7.29 32.29
C ASP A 224 -14.29 8.36 33.39
N VAL A 225 -14.20 9.64 33.01
CA VAL A 225 -14.28 10.78 33.94
C VAL A 225 -15.62 10.80 34.67
N LYS A 226 -16.71 10.45 33.97
CA LYS A 226 -18.05 10.38 34.56
C LYS A 226 -18.18 9.19 35.52
N GLU A 227 -17.69 8.01 35.14
CA GLU A 227 -17.70 6.81 36.00
C GLU A 227 -16.87 7.01 37.27
N ILE A 228 -15.69 7.63 37.17
CA ILE A 228 -14.86 7.98 38.34
C ILE A 228 -15.60 8.96 39.24
N ARG A 229 -16.25 9.98 38.67
CA ARG A 229 -17.03 10.95 39.44
C ARG A 229 -18.20 10.29 40.16
N ASP A 230 -18.91 9.38 39.49
CA ASP A 230 -20.04 8.64 40.07
C ASP A 230 -19.57 7.68 41.19
N MET A 231 -18.39 7.06 41.05
CA MET A 231 -17.78 6.23 42.10
C MET A 231 -17.36 7.04 43.34
N ILE A 232 -16.83 8.26 43.16
CA ILE A 232 -16.48 9.15 44.27
C ILE A 232 -17.75 9.57 45.02
N VAL A 233 -18.81 9.96 44.30
CA VAL A 233 -20.10 10.36 44.89
C VAL A 233 -20.80 9.20 45.60
N ALA A 234 -20.60 7.95 45.16
CA ALA A 234 -21.16 6.76 45.82
C ALA A 234 -20.37 6.31 47.07
N SER A 235 -19.21 6.90 47.34
CA SER A 235 -18.32 6.56 48.46
C SER A 235 -18.41 7.54 49.65
N ASP A 236 -19.18 8.62 49.49
CA ASP A 236 -19.57 9.61 50.52
C ASP A 236 -20.99 9.35 51.03
#